data_AF-A0A1G9EXJ3-F1
#
_entry.id   AF-A0A1G9EXJ3-F1
#
_cell.length_a   1.000
_cell.length_b   1.000
_cell.length_c   1.000
_cell.angle_alpha   90.00
_cell.angle_beta   90.00
_cell.angle_gamma   90.00
#
_symmetry.space_group_name_H-M   'P 1'
#
loop_
_entity.id
_entity.type
_entity.pdbx_description
1 polymer ?
#
loop_
_entity_poly.entity_id
_entity_poly.type
_entity_poly.pdbx_seq_one_letter_code
_entity_poly.pdbx_strand_id
1 'polypeptide(L)'
;MHRLLILFTSVCFVFLPAMGWSATAGLDSLPTEAVSKIKIHMEDELCCFMAQPDGKITGHTLDGDLHLSTNAHGVSFDNGGNWFALSLDSIGREGSMKKVQSPVLFSKGRKLTLLRGSITEWYENHGGNIEHGLVIKESPAGEGDLMFAFATSGNLTPQQKGEDITFTGAETMNYSTIKAWDAKGRNLSCSMSVTGGRLFWQVNDSVAVYPLTVDPTVTFVKKLTASDAAADDSFGKSVSVSGDIALVG
;
A
#
# COMPACT_ATOMS: atom_id res chain seq x y z
N MET A 1 -6.01 3.08 33.56
CA MET A 1 -5.17 2.37 32.57
C MET A 1 -4.56 3.41 31.67
N HIS A 2 -3.24 3.51 31.70
CA HIS A 2 -2.48 4.75 31.53
C HIS A 2 -2.27 5.17 30.08
N ARG A 3 -2.57 6.45 29.81
CA ARG A 3 -2.02 7.25 28.71
C ARG A 3 -0.57 7.59 29.04
N LEU A 4 0.37 7.28 28.15
CA LEU A 4 1.75 7.75 28.28
C LEU A 4 1.86 9.14 27.66
N LEU A 5 1.95 10.14 28.53
CA LEU A 5 2.27 11.52 28.22
C LEU A 5 3.79 11.65 28.39
N ILE A 6 4.55 11.82 27.31
CA ILE A 6 6.00 12.05 27.43
C ILE A 6 6.21 13.53 27.78
N LEU A 7 6.29 13.82 29.08
CA LEU A 7 6.82 15.08 29.60
C LEU A 7 8.34 15.08 29.51
N PHE A 8 8.90 16.10 28.88
CA PHE A 8 10.27 16.53 29.14
C PHE A 8 10.31 17.20 30.51
N THR A 9 10.85 16.52 31.54
CA THR A 9 11.19 17.16 32.82
C THR A 9 12.62 16.88 33.22
N SER A 10 13.42 17.94 33.13
CA SER A 10 14.47 18.38 34.04
C SER A 10 14.90 17.38 35.13
N VAL A 11 16.16 16.93 35.06
CA VAL A 11 16.86 16.25 36.16
C VAL A 11 18.04 17.11 36.60
N CYS A 12 18.16 17.23 37.93
CA CYS A 12 19.02 18.12 38.69
C CYS A 12 20.52 18.09 38.33
N PHE A 13 21.11 19.28 38.43
CA PHE A 13 22.55 19.53 38.50
C PHE A 13 23.22 18.67 39.59
N VAL A 14 24.09 17.76 39.17
CA VAL A 14 25.23 17.30 39.98
C VAL A 14 26.48 17.60 39.15
N PHE A 15 27.35 18.45 39.70
CA PHE A 15 28.62 18.87 39.09
C PHE A 15 29.50 17.65 38.78
N LEU A 16 29.62 17.32 37.50
CA LEU A 16 30.63 16.43 36.91
C LEU A 16 31.17 17.12 35.65
N PRO A 17 32.48 17.01 35.36
CA PRO A 17 33.12 17.81 34.33
C PRO A 17 32.52 17.50 32.96
N ALA A 18 32.38 18.54 32.14
CA ALA A 18 31.85 18.49 30.79
C ALA A 18 32.69 17.54 29.91
N MET A 19 32.31 16.26 29.87
CA MET A 19 32.58 15.39 28.73
C MET A 19 31.45 15.64 27.73
N GLY A 20 31.78 16.34 26.64
CA GLY A 20 30.87 16.56 25.54
C GLY A 20 30.45 15.23 24.93
N TRP A 21 29.24 14.77 25.28
CA TRP A 21 28.62 13.64 24.61
C TRP A 21 28.00 14.15 23.31
N SER A 22 28.78 14.17 22.22
CA SER A 22 28.21 14.22 20.88
C SER A 22 27.70 12.83 20.54
N ALA A 23 26.43 12.55 20.84
CA ALA A 23 25.77 11.35 20.34
C ALA A 23 25.30 11.64 18.91
N THR A 24 26.23 11.65 17.96
CA THR A 24 25.93 11.58 16.52
C THR A 24 26.13 10.16 16.00
N ALA A 25 25.83 9.17 16.85
CA ALA A 25 25.79 7.77 16.45
C ALA A 25 24.45 7.53 15.73
N GLY A 26 24.43 7.73 14.41
CA GLY A 26 23.31 7.33 13.56
C GLY A 26 23.15 5.81 13.52
N LEU A 27 22.05 5.32 12.92
CA LEU A 27 21.80 3.89 12.71
C LEU A 27 23.01 3.16 12.09
N ASP A 28 23.79 3.86 11.27
CA ASP A 28 24.99 3.37 10.58
C ASP A 28 26.12 2.92 11.52
N SER A 29 26.09 3.34 12.78
CA SER A 29 27.06 2.94 13.81
C SER A 29 26.66 1.68 14.58
N LEU A 30 25.44 1.18 14.37
CA LEU A 30 24.91 0.01 15.06
C LEU A 30 25.18 -1.28 14.27
N PRO A 31 25.30 -2.44 14.95
CA PRO A 31 25.34 -3.73 14.27
C PRO A 31 24.11 -3.93 13.38
N THR A 32 24.29 -4.56 12.22
CA THR A 32 23.23 -4.79 11.23
C THR A 32 21.99 -5.47 11.81
N GLU A 33 22.16 -6.40 12.75
CA GLU A 33 21.04 -7.06 13.43
C GLU A 33 20.23 -6.08 14.30
N ALA A 34 20.91 -5.15 15.00
CA ALA A 34 20.25 -4.13 15.79
C ALA A 34 19.49 -3.14 14.89
N VAL A 35 20.10 -2.69 13.79
CA VAL A 35 19.44 -1.86 12.77
C VAL A 35 18.21 -2.56 12.20
N SER A 36 18.32 -3.86 11.89
CA SER A 36 17.21 -4.65 11.35
C SER A 36 16.05 -4.75 12.34
N LYS A 37 16.33 -5.02 13.62
CA LYS A 37 15.30 -5.07 14.68
C LYS A 37 14.64 -3.71 14.90
N ILE A 38 15.42 -2.63 14.89
CA ILE A 38 14.88 -1.27 14.99
C ILE A 38 13.97 -0.98 13.80
N LYS A 39 14.40 -1.29 12.57
CA LYS A 39 13.59 -1.08 11.36
C LYS A 39 12.27 -1.86 11.40
N ILE A 40 12.31 -3.14 11.75
CA ILE A 40 11.09 -3.97 11.90
C ILE A 40 10.15 -3.35 12.94
N HIS A 41 10.68 -2.97 14.10
CA HIS A 41 9.87 -2.37 15.15
C HIS A 41 9.27 -1.01 14.72
N MET A 42 10.04 -0.16 14.05
CA MET A 42 9.56 1.11 13.50
C MET A 42 8.44 0.89 12.49
N GLU A 43 8.59 -0.06 11.57
CA GLU A 43 7.52 -0.38 10.61
C GLU A 43 6.27 -0.91 11.33
N ASP A 44 6.42 -1.79 12.32
CA ASP A 44 5.29 -2.32 13.07
C ASP A 44 4.52 -1.23 13.84
N GLU A 45 5.21 -0.19 14.33
CA GLU A 45 4.55 0.92 15.01
C GLU A 45 3.99 1.98 14.06
N LEU A 46 4.75 2.37 13.03
CA LEU A 46 4.43 3.52 12.18
C LEU A 46 3.52 3.16 10.99
N CYS A 47 3.57 1.91 10.53
CA CYS A 47 2.78 1.46 9.38
C CYS A 47 1.41 0.89 9.76
N CYS A 48 0.99 1.07 11.03
CA CYS A 48 -0.29 0.61 11.55
C CYS A 48 -1.50 1.30 10.89
N PHE A 49 -2.58 0.54 10.69
CA PHE A 49 -3.90 1.07 10.35
C PHE A 49 -4.70 1.38 11.62
N MET A 50 -5.05 2.64 11.81
CA MET A 50 -5.68 3.15 13.03
C MET A 50 -7.07 3.71 12.75
N ALA A 51 -8.04 3.32 13.60
CA ALA A 51 -9.36 3.92 13.60
C ALA A 51 -9.30 5.37 14.10
N GLN A 52 -10.00 6.25 13.41
CA GLN A 52 -10.07 7.68 13.67
C GLN A 52 -11.41 8.05 14.32
N PRO A 53 -11.48 9.17 15.08
CA PRO A 53 -12.73 9.62 15.70
C PRO A 53 -13.87 9.91 14.70
N ASP A 54 -13.55 10.20 13.43
CA ASP A 54 -14.53 10.44 12.36
C ASP A 54 -15.07 9.14 11.72
N GLY A 55 -14.69 7.98 12.27
CA GLY A 55 -15.13 6.67 11.80
C GLY A 55 -14.33 6.12 10.62
N LYS A 56 -13.28 6.82 10.17
CA LYS A 56 -12.37 6.29 9.15
C LYS A 56 -11.30 5.38 9.77
N ILE A 57 -10.68 4.57 8.93
CA ILE A 57 -9.40 3.93 9.25
C ILE A 57 -8.35 4.53 8.34
N THR A 58 -7.20 4.92 8.91
CA THR A 58 -6.09 5.52 8.18
C THR A 58 -4.78 4.79 8.46
N GLY A 59 -3.84 4.86 7.52
CA GLY A 59 -2.47 4.38 7.66
C GLY A 59 -1.57 5.04 6.61
N HIS A 60 -0.26 4.89 6.73
CA HIS A 60 0.69 5.43 5.76
C HIS A 60 1.95 4.56 5.69
N THR A 61 2.63 4.58 4.56
CA THR A 61 3.97 3.99 4.41
C THR A 61 4.96 4.68 5.35
N LEU A 62 6.07 4.00 5.66
CA LEU A 62 7.09 4.46 6.59
C LEU A 62 7.71 5.82 6.18
N ASP A 63 7.84 6.05 4.88
CA ASP A 63 8.32 7.32 4.32
C ASP A 63 7.27 8.44 4.36
N GLY A 64 6.01 8.12 4.68
CA GLY A 64 4.88 9.04 4.66
C GLY A 64 4.41 9.44 3.26
N ASP A 65 4.92 8.81 2.20
CA ASP A 65 4.55 9.22 0.84
C ASP A 65 3.19 8.64 0.43
N LEU A 66 2.83 7.43 0.85
CA LEU A 66 1.56 6.82 0.50
C LEU A 66 0.65 6.71 1.72
N HIS A 67 -0.41 7.51 1.75
CA HIS A 67 -1.46 7.48 2.76
C HIS A 67 -2.64 6.65 2.26
N LEU A 68 -3.18 5.78 3.12
CA LEU A 68 -4.43 5.10 2.92
C LEU A 68 -5.47 5.63 3.90
N SER A 69 -6.67 5.91 3.40
CA SER A 69 -7.83 6.24 4.22
C SER A 69 -9.07 5.52 3.70
N THR A 70 -9.88 4.95 4.59
CA THR A 70 -11.10 4.23 4.19
C THR A 70 -12.28 4.48 5.13
N ASN A 71 -13.48 4.34 4.56
CA ASN A 71 -14.73 4.08 5.27
C ASN A 71 -15.50 2.98 4.50
N ALA A 72 -16.77 2.75 4.83
CA ALA A 72 -17.58 1.73 4.16
C ALA A 72 -17.81 1.91 2.64
N HIS A 73 -17.46 3.06 2.05
CA HIS A 73 -17.75 3.41 0.65
C HIS A 73 -16.56 3.21 -0.30
N GLY A 74 -15.35 3.04 0.20
CA GLY A 74 -14.15 2.86 -0.62
C GLY A 74 -12.84 3.06 0.15
N VAL A 75 -11.74 2.77 -0.53
CA VAL A 75 -10.37 2.94 -0.02
C VAL A 75 -9.64 3.94 -0.89
N SER A 76 -9.19 5.03 -0.28
CA SER A 76 -8.44 6.10 -0.93
C SER A 76 -6.96 5.95 -0.65
N PHE A 77 -6.16 6.18 -1.69
CA PHE A 77 -4.71 6.31 -1.66
C PHE A 77 -4.34 7.75 -2.00
N ASP A 78 -3.55 8.41 -1.16
CA ASP A 78 -3.21 9.83 -1.27
C ASP A 78 -1.71 10.06 -1.08
N ASN A 79 -1.17 11.00 -1.86
CA ASN A 79 0.12 11.62 -1.66
C ASN A 79 -0.05 13.14 -1.84
N GLY A 80 -0.10 13.88 -0.74
CA GLY A 80 -0.09 15.35 -0.77
C GLY A 80 -1.26 15.96 -1.56
N GLY A 81 -2.44 15.32 -1.56
CA GLY A 81 -3.61 15.76 -2.32
C GLY A 81 -3.71 15.18 -3.73
N ASN A 82 -2.76 14.36 -4.16
CA ASN A 82 -2.86 13.52 -5.35
C ASN A 82 -3.42 12.16 -4.93
N TRP A 83 -4.65 11.86 -5.32
CA TRP A 83 -5.33 10.68 -4.82
C TRP A 83 -6.20 10.00 -5.87
N PHE A 84 -6.32 8.68 -5.66
CA PHE A 84 -7.38 7.88 -6.24
C PHE A 84 -8.03 7.05 -5.16
N ALA A 85 -9.26 6.63 -5.38
CA ALA A 85 -9.92 5.63 -4.56
C ALA A 85 -10.43 4.47 -5.40
N LEU A 86 -10.41 3.29 -4.78
CA LEU A 86 -10.99 2.07 -5.30
C LEU A 86 -12.17 1.67 -4.42
N SER A 87 -13.24 1.23 -5.06
CA SER A 87 -14.37 0.59 -4.38
C SER A 87 -14.73 -0.66 -5.17
N LEU A 88 -14.56 -1.84 -4.56
CA LEU A 88 -15.03 -3.09 -5.14
C LEU A 88 -16.54 -2.97 -5.35
N ASP A 89 -16.97 -2.96 -6.60
CA ASP A 89 -18.35 -2.70 -7.00
C ASP A 89 -19.11 -4.00 -7.21
N SER A 90 -18.50 -4.94 -7.95
CA SER A 90 -19.11 -6.23 -8.25
C SER A 90 -18.07 -7.32 -8.53
N ILE A 91 -18.50 -8.57 -8.36
CA ILE A 91 -17.74 -9.78 -8.67
C ILE A 91 -18.63 -10.76 -9.44
N GLY A 92 -18.06 -11.58 -10.32
CA GLY A 92 -18.79 -12.63 -11.01
C GLY A 92 -18.11 -13.06 -12.30
N ARG A 93 -18.94 -13.35 -13.30
CA ARG A 93 -18.52 -13.65 -14.67
C ARG A 93 -19.03 -12.56 -15.60
N GLU A 94 -18.46 -12.47 -16.80
CA GLU A 94 -18.99 -11.61 -17.84
C GLU A 94 -20.50 -11.84 -18.04
N GLY A 95 -21.29 -10.75 -18.11
CA GLY A 95 -22.75 -10.82 -18.21
C GLY A 95 -23.51 -11.23 -16.93
N SER A 96 -22.83 -11.70 -15.88
CA SER A 96 -23.45 -12.15 -14.62
C SER A 96 -22.74 -11.61 -13.36
N MET A 97 -22.33 -10.34 -13.39
CA MET A 97 -21.72 -9.65 -12.27
C MET A 97 -22.73 -9.36 -11.16
N LYS A 98 -22.37 -9.63 -9.90
CA LYS A 98 -23.20 -9.33 -8.72
C LYS A 98 -22.56 -8.25 -7.87
N LYS A 99 -23.36 -7.29 -7.40
CA LYS A 99 -22.90 -6.25 -6.47
C LYS A 99 -22.40 -6.88 -5.18
N VAL A 100 -21.28 -6.38 -4.67
CA VAL A 100 -20.77 -6.79 -3.36
C VAL A 100 -21.54 -6.07 -2.25
N GLN A 101 -21.52 -6.66 -1.06
CA GLN A 101 -22.11 -6.05 0.13
C GLN A 101 -21.21 -4.94 0.68
N SER A 102 -21.83 -3.99 1.40
CA SER A 102 -21.09 -3.03 2.21
C SER A 102 -20.22 -3.76 3.24
N PRO A 103 -18.97 -3.32 3.45
CA PRO A 103 -18.04 -4.07 4.28
C PRO A 103 -18.23 -3.73 5.76
N VAL A 104 -17.86 -4.68 6.62
CA VAL A 104 -17.49 -4.38 8.02
C VAL A 104 -15.97 -4.29 8.10
N LEU A 105 -15.46 -3.19 8.67
CA LEU A 105 -14.03 -2.87 8.70
C LEU A 105 -13.40 -3.29 10.03
N PHE A 106 -12.19 -3.85 9.95
CA PHE A 106 -11.35 -4.20 11.08
C PHE A 106 -9.88 -3.85 10.76
N SER A 107 -9.14 -3.30 11.71
CA SER A 107 -7.69 -3.16 11.58
C SER A 107 -6.95 -3.78 12.76
N LYS A 108 -5.80 -4.37 12.46
CA LYS A 108 -4.86 -4.87 13.46
C LYS A 108 -3.43 -4.71 12.93
N GLY A 109 -2.66 -3.87 13.60
CA GLY A 109 -1.29 -3.57 13.17
C GLY A 109 -1.28 -3.05 11.73
N ARG A 110 -0.41 -3.63 10.91
CA ARG A 110 -0.22 -3.30 9.49
C ARG A 110 -1.30 -3.85 8.55
N LYS A 111 -2.33 -4.53 9.06
CA LYS A 111 -3.38 -5.15 8.24
C LYS A 111 -4.77 -4.52 8.50
N LEU A 112 -5.41 -4.13 7.42
CA LEU A 112 -6.80 -3.68 7.34
C LEU A 112 -7.61 -4.78 6.64
N THR A 113 -8.81 -5.05 7.12
CA THR A 113 -9.71 -6.08 6.58
C THR A 113 -11.12 -5.53 6.42
N LEU A 114 -11.70 -5.74 5.25
CA LEU A 114 -13.05 -5.36 4.84
C LEU A 114 -13.82 -6.66 4.57
N LEU A 115 -14.69 -7.07 5.50
CA LEU A 115 -15.51 -8.28 5.37
C LEU A 115 -16.79 -7.98 4.59
N ARG A 116 -17.00 -8.66 3.46
CA ARG A 116 -18.13 -8.48 2.53
C ARG A 116 -18.82 -9.83 2.27
N GLY A 117 -19.57 -10.33 3.24
CA GLY A 117 -20.22 -11.64 3.13
C GLY A 117 -19.21 -12.78 2.92
N SER A 118 -19.20 -13.39 1.73
CA SER A 118 -18.26 -14.46 1.37
C SER A 118 -16.89 -13.98 0.87
N ILE A 119 -16.69 -12.66 0.76
CA ILE A 119 -15.46 -12.04 0.27
C ILE A 119 -14.75 -11.37 1.45
N THR A 120 -13.43 -11.58 1.52
CA THR A 120 -12.55 -10.85 2.43
C THR A 120 -11.61 -9.99 1.60
N GLU A 121 -11.80 -8.68 1.64
CA GLU A 121 -10.86 -7.71 1.09
C GLU A 121 -9.90 -7.30 2.20
N TRP A 122 -8.62 -7.14 1.89
CA TRP A 122 -7.62 -6.75 2.86
C TRP A 122 -6.57 -5.83 2.24
N TYR A 123 -5.98 -5.02 3.08
CA TYR A 123 -4.85 -4.17 2.75
C TYR A 123 -3.75 -4.44 3.76
N GLU A 124 -2.53 -4.60 3.29
CA GLU A 124 -1.37 -4.84 4.14
C GLU A 124 -0.27 -3.85 3.79
N ASN A 125 0.19 -3.12 4.81
CA ASN A 125 1.19 -2.09 4.64
C ASN A 125 2.58 -2.74 4.66
N HIS A 126 3.29 -2.64 3.54
CA HIS A 126 4.72 -2.89 3.21
C HIS A 126 5.79 -2.06 3.93
N GLY A 127 5.42 -0.93 4.50
CA GLY A 127 6.37 0.13 4.86
C GLY A 127 6.81 0.98 3.66
N GLY A 128 6.94 0.43 2.45
CA GLY A 128 7.17 1.20 1.21
C GLY A 128 6.06 1.07 0.17
N ASN A 129 5.06 0.23 0.42
CA ASN A 129 3.95 -0.05 -0.49
C ASN A 129 2.74 -0.54 0.30
N ILE A 130 1.58 -0.63 -0.36
CA ILE A 130 0.39 -1.23 0.23
C ILE A 130 -0.09 -2.34 -0.71
N GLU A 131 -0.08 -3.58 -0.24
CA GLU A 131 -0.73 -4.69 -0.92
C GLU A 131 -2.24 -4.61 -0.73
N HIS A 132 -2.99 -4.90 -1.79
CA HIS A 132 -4.44 -4.92 -1.80
C HIS A 132 -4.90 -6.28 -2.29
N GLY A 133 -5.47 -7.09 -1.38
CA GLY A 133 -5.88 -8.44 -1.70
C GLY A 133 -7.35 -8.75 -1.47
N LEU A 134 -7.83 -9.76 -2.18
CA LEU A 134 -9.16 -10.33 -2.07
C LEU A 134 -9.05 -11.84 -1.87
N VAL A 135 -9.77 -12.38 -0.89
CA VAL A 135 -10.00 -13.83 -0.72
C VAL A 135 -11.47 -14.13 -1.00
N ILE A 136 -11.70 -15.05 -1.92
CA ILE A 136 -13.02 -15.43 -2.42
C ILE A 136 -13.24 -16.86 -1.95
N LYS A 137 -14.27 -17.09 -1.15
CA LYS A 137 -14.49 -18.40 -0.50
C LYS A 137 -15.05 -19.46 -1.43
N GLU A 138 -15.81 -19.07 -2.45
CA GLU A 138 -16.56 -19.97 -3.33
C GLU A 138 -16.55 -19.45 -4.76
N SER A 139 -16.57 -20.37 -5.74
CA SER A 139 -16.70 -20.01 -7.16
C SER A 139 -18.03 -19.31 -7.42
N PRO A 140 -18.03 -18.10 -8.02
CA PRO A 140 -19.24 -17.53 -8.56
C PRO A 140 -19.84 -18.44 -9.65
N ALA A 141 -21.17 -18.50 -9.72
CA ALA A 141 -21.87 -19.24 -10.76
C ALA A 141 -21.62 -18.61 -12.16
N GLY A 142 -21.65 -19.46 -13.19
CA GLY A 142 -21.43 -19.08 -14.59
C GLY A 142 -20.11 -19.60 -15.15
N GLU A 143 -19.87 -19.29 -16.42
CA GLU A 143 -18.67 -19.69 -17.19
C GLU A 143 -17.78 -18.48 -17.50
N GLY A 144 -16.58 -18.72 -18.02
CA GLY A 144 -15.58 -17.68 -18.35
C GLY A 144 -14.70 -17.31 -17.16
N ASP A 145 -13.85 -16.29 -17.31
CA ASP A 145 -12.92 -15.86 -16.25
C ASP A 145 -13.65 -15.18 -15.08
N LEU A 146 -13.07 -15.31 -13.89
CA LEU A 146 -13.55 -14.65 -12.69
C LEU A 146 -13.21 -13.16 -12.79
N MET A 147 -14.21 -12.30 -12.72
CA MET A 147 -14.06 -10.86 -12.87
C MET A 147 -14.35 -10.12 -11.57
N PHE A 148 -13.54 -9.10 -11.30
CA PHE A 148 -13.71 -8.13 -10.22
C PHE A 148 -13.79 -6.75 -10.84
N ALA A 149 -14.86 -6.01 -10.59
CA ALA A 149 -15.00 -4.65 -11.09
C ALA A 149 -14.89 -3.65 -9.95
N PHE A 150 -14.02 -2.66 -10.10
CA PHE A 150 -13.82 -1.57 -9.16
C PHE A 150 -14.30 -0.27 -9.79
N ALA A 151 -15.10 0.48 -9.03
CA ALA A 151 -15.30 1.90 -9.30
C ALA A 151 -14.03 2.66 -8.90
N THR A 152 -13.68 3.68 -9.68
CA THR A 152 -12.56 4.58 -9.37
C THR A 152 -13.09 5.99 -9.13
N SER A 153 -12.40 6.75 -8.28
CA SER A 153 -12.63 8.19 -8.09
C SER A 153 -11.33 8.87 -7.70
N GLY A 154 -11.32 10.20 -7.66
CA GLY A 154 -10.14 10.99 -7.31
C GLY A 154 -9.71 11.92 -8.43
N ASN A 155 -8.55 12.54 -8.25
CA ASN A 155 -7.95 13.43 -9.26
C ASN A 155 -6.83 12.74 -10.06
N LEU A 156 -6.40 11.54 -9.66
CA LEU A 156 -5.55 10.68 -10.49
C LEU A 156 -6.41 9.77 -11.37
N THR A 157 -6.11 9.74 -12.66
CA THR A 157 -6.86 8.97 -13.65
C THR A 157 -6.19 7.63 -13.92
N PRO A 158 -6.89 6.49 -13.85
CA PRO A 158 -6.32 5.19 -14.18
C PRO A 158 -6.01 5.07 -15.68
N GLN A 159 -4.81 4.61 -16.01
CA GLN A 159 -4.34 4.38 -17.37
C GLN A 159 -3.67 3.00 -17.45
N GLN A 160 -3.98 2.26 -18.52
CA GLN A 160 -3.32 0.98 -18.78
C GLN A 160 -1.84 1.20 -19.12
N LYS A 161 -0.94 0.44 -18.50
CA LYS A 161 0.49 0.45 -18.77
C LYS A 161 1.03 -0.99 -18.84
N GLY A 162 0.96 -1.60 -20.01
CA GLY A 162 1.29 -3.01 -20.17
C GLY A 162 0.32 -3.88 -19.36
N GLU A 163 0.86 -4.73 -18.49
CA GLU A 163 0.09 -5.59 -17.58
C GLU A 163 -0.35 -4.85 -16.30
N ASP A 164 0.21 -3.66 -16.05
CA ASP A 164 -0.06 -2.85 -14.86
C ASP A 164 -0.97 -1.66 -15.17
N ILE A 165 -1.38 -0.97 -14.11
CA ILE A 165 -2.18 0.25 -14.17
C ILE A 165 -1.40 1.38 -13.49
N THR A 166 -1.41 2.56 -14.10
CA THR A 166 -0.86 3.77 -13.51
C THR A 166 -1.97 4.77 -13.27
N PHE A 167 -2.05 5.33 -12.08
CA PHE A 167 -2.92 6.44 -11.73
C PHE A 167 -2.14 7.74 -11.92
N THR A 168 -2.53 8.51 -12.94
CA THR A 168 -1.75 9.67 -13.43
C THR A 168 -2.50 10.98 -13.20
N GLY A 169 -1.78 11.98 -12.70
CA GLY A 169 -2.21 13.38 -12.55
C GLY A 169 -0.99 14.28 -12.41
N ALA A 170 -0.93 15.12 -11.37
CA ALA A 170 0.29 15.88 -11.05
C ALA A 170 1.40 14.97 -10.50
N GLU A 171 1.00 13.97 -9.70
CA GLU A 171 1.85 12.86 -9.29
C GLU A 171 1.41 11.53 -9.92
N THR A 172 2.20 10.48 -9.71
CA THR A 172 1.94 9.14 -10.25
C THR A 172 1.98 8.07 -9.16
N MET A 173 0.96 7.22 -9.14
CA MET A 173 0.94 5.99 -8.35
C MET A 173 0.78 4.79 -9.28
N ASN A 174 1.54 3.73 -9.01
CA ASN A 174 1.40 2.48 -9.74
C ASN A 174 0.50 1.51 -8.98
N TYR A 175 -0.23 0.73 -9.76
CA TYR A 175 -1.05 -0.37 -9.34
C TYR A 175 -0.68 -1.59 -10.16
N SER A 176 0.11 -2.48 -9.57
CA SER A 176 0.94 -3.40 -10.34
C SER A 176 1.01 -4.79 -9.72
N THR A 177 1.72 -5.69 -10.42
CA THR A 177 2.16 -6.99 -9.89
C THR A 177 1.02 -7.86 -9.38
N ILE A 178 -0.12 -7.85 -10.08
CA ILE A 178 -1.24 -8.72 -9.76
C ILE A 178 -0.80 -10.18 -9.78
N LYS A 179 -1.14 -10.91 -8.71
CA LYS A 179 -0.96 -12.36 -8.63
C LYS A 179 -2.27 -12.97 -8.19
N ALA A 180 -2.47 -14.23 -8.53
CA ALA A 180 -3.60 -15.00 -8.06
C ALA A 180 -3.18 -16.44 -7.77
N TRP A 181 -3.70 -17.00 -6.68
CA TRP A 181 -3.49 -18.40 -6.34
C TRP A 181 -4.69 -19.01 -5.64
N ASP A 182 -4.80 -20.33 -5.72
CA ASP A 182 -5.89 -21.10 -5.12
C ASP A 182 -5.52 -21.65 -3.73
N ALA A 183 -6.44 -22.38 -3.09
CA ALA A 183 -6.26 -22.95 -1.76
C ALA A 183 -5.16 -24.02 -1.68
N LYS A 184 -4.71 -24.55 -2.82
CA LYS A 184 -3.58 -25.48 -2.92
C LYS A 184 -2.26 -24.76 -3.21
N GLY A 185 -2.27 -23.42 -3.27
CA GLY A 185 -1.11 -22.60 -3.61
C GLY A 185 -0.75 -22.65 -5.09
N ARG A 186 -1.67 -23.07 -5.97
CA ARG A 186 -1.42 -23.06 -7.42
C ARG A 186 -1.60 -21.66 -7.95
N ASN A 187 -0.57 -21.13 -8.62
CA ASN A 187 -0.68 -19.88 -9.35
C ASN A 187 -1.70 -19.99 -10.48
N LEU A 188 -2.53 -18.97 -10.62
CA LEU A 188 -3.56 -18.86 -11.65
C LEU A 188 -3.19 -17.72 -12.59
N SER A 189 -3.55 -17.87 -13.86
CA SER A 189 -3.41 -16.78 -14.82
C SER A 189 -4.35 -15.65 -14.44
N CYS A 190 -3.82 -14.43 -14.31
CA CYS A 190 -4.61 -13.26 -13.97
C CYS A 190 -4.10 -12.02 -14.70
N SER A 191 -4.96 -11.01 -14.78
CA SER A 191 -4.65 -9.73 -15.41
C SER A 191 -5.46 -8.61 -14.78
N MET A 192 -5.04 -7.37 -15.03
CA MET A 192 -5.82 -6.18 -14.71
C MET A 192 -6.00 -5.28 -15.94
N SER A 193 -7.15 -4.62 -16.03
CA SER A 193 -7.45 -3.71 -17.12
C SER A 193 -8.21 -2.46 -16.69
N VAL A 194 -8.11 -1.39 -17.46
CA VAL A 194 -8.93 -0.18 -17.31
C VAL A 194 -9.83 0.00 -18.52
N THR A 195 -11.14 0.10 -18.31
CA THR A 195 -12.12 0.40 -19.38
C THR A 195 -13.17 1.38 -18.86
N GLY A 196 -13.37 2.49 -19.58
CA GLY A 196 -14.35 3.52 -19.21
C GLY A 196 -14.11 4.12 -17.82
N GLY A 197 -12.84 4.26 -17.42
CA GLY A 197 -12.44 4.74 -16.09
C GLY A 197 -12.66 3.73 -14.95
N ARG A 198 -13.13 2.51 -15.25
CA ARG A 198 -13.27 1.43 -14.26
C ARG A 198 -12.10 0.48 -14.34
N LEU A 199 -11.72 -0.05 -13.20
CA LEU A 199 -10.65 -1.04 -13.09
C LEU A 199 -11.25 -2.44 -12.98
N PHE A 200 -10.67 -3.40 -13.70
CA PHE A 200 -11.08 -4.79 -13.65
C PHE A 200 -9.90 -5.68 -13.30
N TRP A 201 -10.11 -6.69 -12.45
CA TRP A 201 -9.22 -7.86 -12.38
C TRP A 201 -9.91 -9.05 -13.02
N GLN A 202 -9.14 -9.89 -13.69
CA GLN A 202 -9.61 -11.13 -14.27
C GLN A 202 -8.70 -12.27 -13.83
N VAL A 203 -9.28 -13.42 -13.50
CA VAL A 203 -8.54 -14.63 -13.12
C VAL A 203 -9.13 -15.82 -13.86
N ASN A 204 -8.29 -16.58 -14.54
CA ASN A 204 -8.67 -17.89 -15.04
C ASN A 204 -8.63 -18.90 -13.87
N ASP A 205 -9.79 -19.15 -13.30
CA ASP A 205 -10.02 -20.02 -12.14
C ASP A 205 -10.64 -21.37 -12.54
N SER A 206 -10.63 -21.72 -13.83
CA SER A 206 -11.25 -22.94 -14.39
C SER A 206 -10.78 -24.23 -13.70
N VAL A 207 -9.56 -24.21 -13.16
CA VAL A 207 -8.95 -25.33 -12.43
C VAL A 207 -8.80 -25.07 -10.94
N ALA A 208 -9.24 -23.92 -10.42
CA ALA A 208 -8.97 -23.47 -9.07
C ALA A 208 -9.69 -24.32 -8.00
N VAL A 209 -9.03 -24.52 -6.86
CA VAL A 209 -9.67 -25.01 -5.64
C VAL A 209 -9.83 -23.83 -4.70
N TYR A 210 -11.08 -23.49 -4.40
CA TYR A 210 -11.38 -22.37 -3.51
C TYR A 210 -11.04 -22.68 -2.04
N PRO A 211 -10.73 -21.67 -1.19
CA PRO A 211 -10.68 -20.24 -1.52
C PRO A 211 -9.57 -19.83 -2.49
N LEU A 212 -9.83 -18.77 -3.27
CA LEU A 212 -8.87 -18.16 -4.19
C LEU A 212 -8.47 -16.78 -3.69
N THR A 213 -7.20 -16.42 -3.84
CA THR A 213 -6.65 -15.10 -3.48
C THR A 213 -6.16 -14.35 -4.72
N VAL A 214 -6.34 -13.03 -4.75
CA VAL A 214 -5.78 -12.11 -5.75
C VAL A 214 -5.22 -10.88 -5.04
N ASP A 215 -3.99 -10.42 -5.34
CA ASP A 215 -3.30 -9.38 -4.56
C ASP A 215 -2.33 -8.45 -5.34
N PRO A 216 -2.83 -7.49 -6.12
CA PRO A 216 -1.99 -6.41 -6.63
C PRO A 216 -1.42 -5.49 -5.54
N THR A 217 -0.47 -4.65 -5.92
CA THR A 217 0.23 -3.72 -5.01
C THR A 217 0.09 -2.27 -5.47
N VAL A 218 -0.14 -1.35 -4.53
CA VAL A 218 -0.07 0.10 -4.73
C VAL A 218 1.31 0.60 -4.33
N THR A 219 1.95 1.36 -5.20
CA THR A 219 3.23 2.03 -4.92
C THR A 219 3.17 3.49 -5.34
N PHE A 220 3.83 4.37 -4.60
CA PHE A 220 4.04 5.76 -5.01
C PHE A 220 5.37 5.87 -5.78
N VAL A 221 5.37 6.58 -6.91
CA VAL A 221 6.59 6.81 -7.69
C VAL A 221 7.21 8.13 -7.27
N LYS A 222 8.19 8.08 -6.36
CA LYS A 222 8.90 9.28 -5.95
C LYS A 222 9.84 9.78 -7.04
N LYS A 223 9.61 11.01 -7.52
CA LYS A 223 10.60 11.69 -8.33
C LYS A 223 11.75 12.17 -7.43
N LEU A 224 12.94 11.62 -7.65
CA LEU A 224 14.15 12.10 -6.99
C LEU A 224 14.68 13.32 -7.74
N THR A 225 15.03 14.36 -7.00
CA THR A 225 15.70 15.58 -7.50
C THR A 225 16.89 15.90 -6.62
N ALA A 226 17.93 16.55 -7.17
CA ALA A 226 19.00 17.09 -6.34
C ALA A 226 18.46 18.10 -5.33
N SER A 227 18.99 18.08 -4.09
CA SER A 227 18.57 19.00 -3.03
C SER A 227 18.91 20.47 -3.32
N ASP A 228 19.90 20.69 -4.18
CA ASP A 228 20.44 21.97 -4.63
C ASP A 228 20.19 22.20 -6.13
N ALA A 229 19.23 21.47 -6.74
CA ALA A 229 18.94 21.54 -8.16
C ALA A 229 18.76 22.98 -8.66
N ALA A 230 19.63 23.41 -9.59
CA ALA A 230 19.54 24.65 -10.33
C ALA A 230 19.27 24.39 -11.82
N ALA A 231 18.93 25.46 -12.54
CA ALA A 231 18.88 25.41 -13.98
C ALA A 231 20.26 24.99 -14.53
N ASP A 232 20.26 24.11 -15.53
CA ASP A 232 21.45 23.55 -16.21
C ASP A 232 22.30 22.52 -15.44
N ASP A 233 21.95 22.19 -14.18
CA ASP A 233 22.67 21.19 -13.36
C ASP A 233 22.63 19.75 -13.92
N SER A 234 21.82 19.51 -14.96
CA SER A 234 21.78 18.25 -15.71
C SER A 234 21.54 17.00 -14.85
N PHE A 235 20.99 17.14 -13.65
CA PHE A 235 20.71 16.03 -12.75
C PHE A 235 19.87 14.95 -13.44
N GLY A 236 20.34 13.70 -13.35
CA GLY A 236 19.75 12.56 -14.03
C GLY A 236 20.31 12.31 -15.44
N LYS A 237 21.31 13.08 -15.91
CA LYS A 237 21.95 12.87 -17.22
C LYS A 237 22.76 11.58 -17.25
N SER A 238 23.30 11.16 -16.11
CA SER A 238 23.95 9.86 -15.96
C SER A 238 23.52 9.20 -14.65
N VAL A 239 23.27 7.90 -14.71
CA VAL A 239 22.86 7.09 -13.56
C VAL A 239 23.70 5.82 -13.52
N SER A 240 24.22 5.48 -12.34
CA SER A 240 24.85 4.19 -12.07
C SER A 240 24.25 3.60 -10.80
N VAL A 241 23.88 2.32 -10.84
CA VAL A 241 23.24 1.62 -9.72
C VAL A 241 24.12 0.45 -9.28
N SER A 242 24.34 0.32 -7.97
CA SER A 242 25.05 -0.79 -7.36
C SER A 242 24.37 -1.19 -6.04
N GLY A 243 23.66 -2.31 -6.05
CA GLY A 243 22.83 -2.73 -4.92
C GLY A 243 21.75 -1.68 -4.63
N ASP A 244 21.66 -1.25 -3.37
CA ASP A 244 20.69 -0.25 -2.91
C ASP A 244 21.16 1.21 -3.10
N ILE A 245 22.31 1.42 -3.76
CA ILE A 245 22.87 2.74 -4.00
C ILE A 245 22.71 3.10 -5.47
N ALA A 246 22.05 4.22 -5.72
CA ALA A 246 22.06 4.90 -7.01
C ALA A 246 22.93 6.16 -6.92
N LEU A 247 23.91 6.27 -7.82
CA LEU A 247 24.64 7.51 -8.06
C LEU A 247 24.01 8.21 -9.26
N VAL A 248 23.63 9.47 -9.05
CA VAL A 248 22.96 10.29 -10.06
C VAL A 248 23.78 11.56 -10.25
N GLY A 249 24.21 11.78 -11.49
CA GLY A 249 24.91 13.00 -11.92
C GLY A 249 24.04 13.86 -12.82
#